data_AF-A0A956U289-F1
#
_entry.id   AF-A0A956U289-F1
#
_cell.length_a   1.000
_cell.length_b   1.000
_cell.length_c   1.000
_cell.angle_alpha   90.00
_cell.angle_beta   90.00
_cell.angle_gamma   90.00
#
_symmetry.space_group_name_H-M   'P 1'
#
loop_
_entity.id
_entity.type
_entity.pdbx_description
1 polymer ?
#
loop_
_entity_poly.entity_id
_entity_poly.type
_entity_poly.pdbx_seq_one_letter_code
_entity_poly.pdbx_strand_id
1 'polypeptide(L)'
;SLTKIIPPAAGVLAPGGVLVALIKPQFEVGKGEVGKGGIVRDDAKRKEVVDKITAFVAGLGLEVRGVIESPITGADGNVEYLICAEKH
;
A
#
# COMPACT_ATOMS: atom_id res chain seq x y z
N SER A 1 -0.25 -5.47 7.65
CA SER A 1 -0.96 -5.19 6.40
C SER A 1 -1.73 -3.90 6.55
N LEU A 2 -1.64 -3.03 5.54
CA LEU A 2 -2.40 -1.79 5.41
C LEU A 2 -3.91 -2.01 5.50
N THR A 3 -4.40 -3.18 5.08
CA THR A 3 -5.82 -3.55 5.18
C THR A 3 -6.37 -3.51 6.62
N LYS A 4 -5.49 -3.57 7.63
CA LYS A 4 -5.87 -3.48 9.05
C LYS A 4 -5.81 -2.05 9.61
N ILE A 5 -4.98 -1.20 9.02
CA ILE A 5 -4.66 0.13 9.56
C ILE A 5 -5.45 1.23 8.86
N ILE A 6 -5.70 1.08 7.56
CA ILE A 6 -6.41 2.09 6.77
C ILE A 6 -7.87 2.26 7.22
N PRO A 7 -8.67 1.22 7.55
CA PRO A 7 -10.06 1.44 7.96
C PRO A 7 -10.23 2.38 9.16
N PRO A 8 -9.55 2.18 10.31
CA PRO A 8 -9.66 3.13 11.43
C PRO A 8 -9.07 4.51 11.09
N ALA A 9 -8.01 4.59 10.27
CA ALA A 9 -7.46 5.87 9.81
C ALA A 9 -8.45 6.65 8.95
N ALA A 10 -9.13 5.99 8.00
CA ALA A 10 -10.19 6.59 7.18
C ALA A 10 -11.39 7.05 8.00
N GLY A 11 -11.68 6.34 9.10
CA GLY A 11 -12.75 6.68 10.04
C GLY A 11 -12.55 8.03 10.74
N VAL A 12 -11.30 8.45 10.96
CA VAL A 12 -10.98 9.71 11.65
C VAL A 12 -10.66 10.88 10.71
N LEU A 13 -10.56 10.64 9.40
CA LEU A 13 -10.39 11.71 8.42
C LEU A 13 -11.66 12.56 8.32
N ALA A 14 -11.49 13.88 8.28
CA ALA A 14 -12.56 14.80 7.87
C ALA A 14 -12.79 14.72 6.35
N PRO A 15 -13.95 15.18 5.85
CA PRO A 15 -14.15 15.43 4.42
C PRO A 15 -13.03 16.34 3.85
N GLY A 16 -12.52 16.03 2.67
CA GLY A 16 -11.32 16.62 2.06
C GLY A 16 -10.00 16.18 2.69
N GLY A 17 -10.02 15.31 3.69
CA GLY A 17 -8.83 14.81 4.37
C GLY A 17 -8.02 13.86 3.49
N VAL A 18 -6.69 14.02 3.51
CA VAL A 18 -5.77 13.23 2.67
C VAL A 18 -5.10 12.12 3.48
N LEU A 19 -5.16 10.90 2.97
CA LEU A 19 -4.40 9.74 3.41
C LEU A 19 -3.18 9.56 2.49
N VAL A 20 -1.98 9.55 3.07
CA VAL A 20 -0.78 9.06 2.39
C VAL A 20 -0.28 7.84 3.15
N ALA A 21 -0.14 6.70 2.46
CA ALA A 21 0.31 5.45 3.07
C ALA A 21 1.43 4.79 2.26
N LEU A 22 2.35 4.14 2.96
CA LEU A 22 3.46 3.40 2.38
C LEU A 22 3.08 1.91 2.24
N ILE A 23 2.92 1.46 1.01
CA ILE A 23 2.71 0.07 0.63
C ILE A 23 4.06 -0.64 0.63
N LYS A 24 4.17 -1.65 1.48
CA LYS A 24 5.36 -2.50 1.63
C LYS A 24 5.03 -3.92 1.18
N PRO A 25 5.30 -4.30 -0.08
CA PRO A 25 4.88 -5.59 -0.63
C PRO A 25 5.23 -6.80 0.25
N GLN A 26 6.39 -6.80 0.89
CA GLN A 26 6.86 -7.86 1.80
C GLN A 26 5.94 -8.14 3.00
N PHE A 27 5.04 -7.21 3.36
CA PHE A 27 4.05 -7.37 4.43
C PHE A 27 2.62 -7.61 3.93
N GLU A 28 2.41 -7.60 2.61
CA GLU A 28 1.10 -7.68 1.96
C GLU A 28 0.92 -8.93 1.11
N VAL A 29 2.02 -9.50 0.59
CA VAL A 29 2.02 -10.80 -0.10
C VAL A 29 1.69 -11.95 0.86
N GLY A 30 1.24 -13.08 0.31
CA GLY A 30 0.89 -14.27 1.09
C GLY A 30 2.08 -14.91 1.81
N LYS A 31 1.78 -15.77 2.79
CA LYS A 31 2.80 -16.60 3.45
C LYS A 31 3.50 -17.49 2.42
N GLY A 32 4.83 -17.47 2.40
CA GLY A 32 5.65 -18.25 1.46
C GLY A 32 5.98 -17.54 0.15
N GLU A 33 5.50 -16.30 -0.05
CA GLU A 33 5.73 -15.54 -1.28
C GLU A 33 6.90 -14.57 -1.21
N VAL A 34 7.53 -14.46 -0.04
CA VAL A 34 8.69 -13.62 0.21
C VAL A 34 9.97 -14.43 -0.03
N GLY A 35 10.85 -13.93 -0.89
CA GLY A 35 12.11 -14.61 -1.22
C GLY A 35 13.14 -14.58 -0.08
N LYS A 36 14.30 -15.20 -0.31
CA LYS A 36 15.44 -15.13 0.62
C LYS A 36 15.76 -13.67 0.97
N GLY A 37 15.95 -13.42 2.26
CA GLY A 37 16.24 -12.10 2.82
C GLY A 37 15.02 -11.20 3.04
N GLY A 38 13.79 -11.72 2.92
CA GLY A 38 12.60 -10.88 3.15
C GLY A 38 12.22 -9.99 1.97
N ILE A 39 12.77 -10.26 0.77
CA ILE A 39 12.67 -9.36 -0.40
C ILE A 39 11.67 -9.89 -1.42
N VAL A 40 10.77 -9.03 -1.88
CA VAL A 40 9.83 -9.30 -2.98
C VAL A 40 10.44 -8.82 -4.31
N ARG A 41 11.15 -9.73 -5.00
CA ARG A 41 11.82 -9.44 -6.28
C ARG A 41 10.89 -9.52 -7.49
N ASP A 42 9.77 -10.20 -7.36
CA ASP A 42 8.82 -10.41 -8.46
C ASP A 42 7.96 -9.17 -8.68
N ASP A 43 8.15 -8.53 -9.83
CA ASP A 43 7.44 -7.33 -10.25
C ASP A 43 5.92 -7.55 -10.35
N ALA A 44 5.49 -8.74 -10.79
CA ALA A 44 4.09 -9.09 -10.89
C ALA A 44 3.44 -9.13 -9.50
N LYS A 45 4.15 -9.67 -8.49
CA LYS A 45 3.66 -9.68 -7.10
C LYS A 45 3.60 -8.29 -6.49
N ARG A 46 4.60 -7.44 -6.78
CA ARG A 46 4.56 -6.05 -6.32
C ARG A 46 3.36 -5.31 -6.91
N LYS A 47 3.11 -5.49 -8.21
CA LYS A 47 1.93 -4.93 -8.89
C LYS A 47 0.63 -5.46 -8.30
N GLU A 48 0.51 -6.77 -8.08
CA GLU A 48 -0.67 -7.38 -7.47
C GLU A 48 -0.99 -6.78 -6.09
N VAL A 49 0.04 -6.60 -5.26
CA VAL A 49 -0.12 -5.91 -3.96
C VAL A 49 -0.63 -4.49 -4.14
N VAL A 50 -0.02 -3.71 -5.04
CA VAL A 50 -0.41 -2.32 -5.29
C VAL A 50 -1.87 -2.25 -5.75
N ASP A 51 -2.26 -3.10 -6.70
CA ASP A 51 -3.63 -3.15 -7.23
C ASP A 51 -4.62 -3.55 -6.13
N LYS A 52 -4.29 -4.56 -5.31
CA LYS A 52 -5.08 -5.01 -4.17
C LYS A 52 -5.30 -3.90 -3.13
N ILE A 53 -4.25 -3.19 -2.74
CA ILE A 53 -4.36 -2.11 -1.76
C ILE A 53 -5.12 -0.91 -2.35
N THR A 54 -4.90 -0.59 -3.62
CA THR A 54 -5.63 0.47 -4.32
C THR A 54 -7.12 0.19 -4.34
N ALA A 55 -7.52 -1.02 -4.74
CA ALA A 55 -8.92 -1.44 -4.73
C ALA A 55 -9.53 -1.44 -3.32
N PHE A 56 -8.76 -1.88 -2.32
CA PHE A 56 -9.19 -1.85 -0.92
C PHE A 56 -9.45 -0.43 -0.41
N VAL A 57 -8.53 0.50 -0.69
CA VAL A 57 -8.67 1.92 -0.31
C VAL A 57 -9.89 2.54 -0.98
N ALA A 58 -10.08 2.31 -2.28
CA ALA A 58 -11.25 2.78 -3.01
C ALA A 58 -12.57 2.22 -2.42
N GLY A 59 -12.57 0.94 -2.02
CA GLY A 59 -13.71 0.29 -1.36
C GLY A 59 -14.08 0.88 0.01
N LEU A 60 -13.21 1.68 0.62
CA LEU A 60 -13.50 2.40 1.87
C LEU A 60 -14.11 3.79 1.64
N GLY A 61 -14.45 4.15 0.40
CA GLY A 61 -15.01 5.45 0.05
C GLY A 61 -13.97 6.57 -0.05
N LEU A 62 -12.69 6.22 -0.17
CA LEU A 62 -11.61 7.17 -0.44
C LEU A 62 -11.35 7.25 -1.95
N GLU A 63 -11.16 8.45 -2.47
CA GLU A 63 -10.74 8.68 -3.85
C GLU A 63 -9.22 8.47 -3.97
N VAL A 64 -8.78 7.45 -4.71
CA VAL A 64 -7.34 7.25 -4.94
C VAL A 64 -6.83 8.28 -5.95
N ARG A 65 -5.96 9.18 -5.51
CA ARG A 65 -5.33 10.22 -6.35
C ARG A 65 -4.16 9.68 -7.15
N GLY A 66 -3.48 8.66 -6.66
CA GLY A 66 -2.40 8.00 -7.39
C GLY A 66 -1.53 7.11 -6.52
N VAL A 67 -0.68 6.34 -7.19
CA VAL A 67 0.37 5.53 -6.58
C VAL A 67 1.68 5.79 -7.30
N ILE A 68 2.76 5.98 -6.54
CA ILE A 68 4.12 6.12 -7.06
C ILE A 68 5.05 5.13 -6.38
N GLU A 69 6.16 4.79 -7.03
CA GLU A 69 7.26 4.12 -6.36
C GLU A 69 7.88 5.06 -5.31
N SER A 70 8.22 4.52 -4.14
CA SER A 70 8.93 5.26 -3.10
C SER A 70 10.32 5.66 -3.61
N PRO A 71 10.78 6.90 -3.38
CA PRO A 71 12.11 7.34 -3.81
C PRO A 71 13.24 6.64 -3.04
N ILE A 72 12.91 5.95 -1.96
CA ILE A 72 13.85 5.14 -1.16
C ILE A 72 13.34 3.70 -1.06
N THR A 73 14.29 2.77 -1.05
CA THR A 73 14.01 1.36 -0.78
C THR A 73 13.89 1.10 0.71
N GLY A 74 13.15 0.07 1.10
CA GLY A 74 13.12 -0.43 2.48
C GLY A 74 14.50 -0.96 2.93
N ALA A 75 14.64 -1.21 4.24
CA ALA A 75 15.92 -1.57 4.88
C ALA A 75 16.68 -2.74 4.20
N ASP A 76 15.95 -3.70 3.64
CA ASP A 76 16.52 -4.88 2.96
C ASP A 76 16.53 -4.74 1.42
N GLY A 77 16.30 -3.55 0.88
CA GLY A 77 16.23 -3.30 -0.57
C GLY A 77 14.87 -3.62 -1.21
N ASN A 78 13.81 -3.75 -0.41
CA ASN A 78 12.45 -3.89 -0.95
C ASN A 78 12.03 -2.60 -1.68
N VAL A 79 11.49 -2.75 -2.88
CA VAL A 79 10.78 -1.68 -3.57
C VAL A 79 9.43 -1.47 -2.87
N GLU A 80 9.16 -0.23 -2.48
CA GLU A 80 7.96 0.19 -1.75
C GLU A 80 7.21 1.25 -2.55
N TYR A 81 5.94 1.50 -2.25
CA TYR A 81 5.10 2.42 -3.01
C TYR A 81 4.35 3.37 -2.10
N LEU A 82 4.14 4.61 -2.52
CA LEU A 82 3.28 5.58 -1.83
C LEU A 82 1.94 5.65 -2.54
N ILE A 83 0.85 5.45 -1.78
CA ILE A 83 -0.52 5.70 -2.24
C ILE A 83 -1.04 6.98 -1.60
N CYS A 84 -1.67 7.84 -2.41
CA CYS A 84 -2.39 9.02 -1.96
C CYS A 84 -3.88 8.83 -2.23
N ALA A 85 -4.72 9.06 -1.22
CA ALA A 85 -6.16 9.04 -1.36
C ALA A 85 -6.82 10.15 -0.54
N GLU A 86 -7.99 10.59 -0.96
CA GLU A 86 -8.72 11.69 -0.34
C GLU A 86 -10.11 11.23 0.08
N LYS A 87 -10.56 11.66 1.27
CA LYS A 87 -11.92 11.40 1.73
C LYS A 87 -12.86 12.44 1.14
N HIS A 88 -13.89 11.98 0.44
CA HIS A 88 -15.00 12.84 0.04
C HIS A 88 -15.83 13.31 1.25
#